data_AF-A0A087MLW7-F1
#
_entry.id   AF-A0A087MLW7-F1
#
_cell.length_a   1.000
_cell.length_b   1.000
_cell.length_c   1.000
_cell.angle_alpha   90.00
_cell.angle_beta   90.00
_cell.angle_gamma   90.00
#
_symmetry.space_group_name_H-M   'P 1'
#
loop_
_entity.id
_entity.type
_entity.pdbx_description
1 polymer ?
#
loop_
_entity_poly.entity_id
_entity_poly.type
_entity_poly.pdbx_seq_one_letter_code
_entity_poly.pdbx_strand_id
1 'polypeptide(L)'
;MADRCAFFPWQTLTDRERLVWASSYAQHPDDPTFAAEHADALVSDLRRLGLDHSDSLAVEYDLARAGIQLTREEFGSWYCVAWRVRHGAHLQPVPTEVEADMAFARYRGLISDMP
;
A
#
# COMPACT_ATOMS: atom_id res chain seq x y z
N MET A 1 4.73 -33.78 -13.23
CA MET A 1 4.63 -33.69 -11.77
C MET A 1 3.83 -32.43 -11.48
N ALA A 2 2.58 -32.58 -11.06
CA ALA A 2 1.68 -31.46 -10.80
C ALA A 2 2.19 -30.69 -9.59
N ASP A 3 2.58 -29.42 -9.80
CA ASP A 3 2.83 -28.49 -8.71
C ASP A 3 1.54 -28.33 -7.91
N ARG A 4 1.66 -28.50 -6.60
CA ARG A 4 0.53 -28.41 -5.67
C ARG A 4 -0.05 -27.00 -5.77
N CYS A 5 -1.34 -26.87 -6.11
CA CYS A 5 -2.13 -25.66 -5.88
C CYS A 5 -1.94 -25.22 -4.42
N ALA A 6 -1.01 -24.30 -4.20
CA ALA A 6 -0.78 -23.70 -2.90
C ALA A 6 -1.77 -22.56 -2.78
N PHE A 7 -2.97 -22.88 -2.28
CA PHE A 7 -3.98 -21.86 -2.00
C PHE A 7 -3.45 -20.88 -0.96
N PHE A 8 -3.78 -19.60 -1.10
CA PHE A 8 -3.43 -18.64 -0.04
C PHE A 8 -4.22 -18.96 1.23
N PRO A 9 -3.56 -19.11 2.39
CA PRO A 9 -4.28 -19.27 3.64
C PRO A 9 -5.08 -17.99 3.92
N TRP A 10 -6.41 -18.09 4.02
CA TRP A 10 -7.31 -16.95 4.22
C TRP A 10 -6.86 -15.98 5.34
N GLN A 11 -6.41 -16.53 6.47
CA GLN A 11 -5.89 -15.76 7.60
C GLN A 11 -4.65 -14.89 7.27
N THR A 12 -3.90 -15.21 6.22
CA THR A 12 -2.72 -14.44 5.79
C THR A 12 -3.05 -13.30 4.84
N LEU A 13 -4.30 -13.20 4.36
CA LEU A 13 -4.74 -12.15 3.48
C LEU A 13 -5.04 -10.86 4.27
N THR A 14 -4.67 -9.71 3.70
CA THR A 14 -5.13 -8.38 4.17
C THR A 14 -6.64 -8.23 3.97
N ASP A 15 -7.27 -7.22 4.58
CA ASP A 15 -8.72 -6.99 4.38
C ASP A 15 -9.07 -6.68 2.92
N ARG A 16 -8.17 -6.02 2.17
CA ARG A 16 -8.33 -5.76 0.74
C ARG A 16 -8.16 -7.03 -0.09
N GLU A 17 -7.14 -7.84 0.21
CA GLU A 17 -6.95 -9.13 -0.43
C GLU A 17 -8.15 -10.04 -0.20
N ARG A 18 -8.73 -10.07 1.02
CA ARG A 18 -9.95 -10.81 1.32
C ARG A 18 -11.15 -10.32 0.50
N LEU A 19 -11.29 -9.02 0.33
CA LEU A 19 -12.38 -8.44 -0.47
C LEU A 19 -12.25 -8.81 -1.95
N VAL A 20 -11.05 -8.69 -2.53
CA VAL A 20 -10.76 -9.10 -3.91
C VAL A 20 -11.00 -10.59 -4.09
N TRP A 21 -10.49 -11.40 -3.16
CA TRP A 21 -10.67 -12.84 -3.19
C TRP A 21 -12.16 -13.23 -3.15
N ALA A 22 -12.92 -12.71 -2.17
CA ALA A 22 -14.33 -13.06 -2.00
C ALA A 22 -15.21 -12.59 -3.17
N SER A 23 -14.97 -11.39 -3.68
CA SER A 23 -15.70 -10.85 -4.84
C SER A 23 -15.39 -11.60 -6.13
N SER A 24 -14.16 -12.07 -6.32
CA SER A 24 -13.79 -12.94 -7.44
C SER A 24 -14.42 -14.33 -7.31
N TYR A 25 -14.32 -14.94 -6.14
CA TYR A 25 -14.88 -16.27 -5.87
C TYR A 25 -16.39 -16.31 -6.14
N ALA A 26 -17.12 -15.29 -5.69
CA ALA A 26 -18.57 -15.20 -5.85
C ALA A 26 -19.05 -15.09 -7.31
N GLN A 27 -18.16 -14.78 -8.27
CA GLN A 27 -18.52 -14.71 -9.70
C GLN A 27 -18.61 -16.09 -10.36
N HIS A 28 -18.11 -17.14 -9.70
CA HIS A 28 -18.07 -18.50 -10.22
C HIS A 28 -18.74 -19.49 -9.25
N PRO A 29 -20.04 -19.32 -8.93
CA PRO A 29 -20.72 -20.14 -7.92
C PRO A 29 -20.85 -21.63 -8.30
N ASP A 30 -20.82 -21.93 -9.60
CA ASP A 30 -21.03 -23.28 -10.12
C ASP A 30 -19.75 -24.12 -10.18
N ASP A 31 -18.57 -23.51 -10.00
CA ASP A 31 -17.27 -24.21 -9.98
C ASP A 31 -16.39 -23.66 -8.84
N PRO A 32 -16.49 -24.26 -7.64
CA PRO A 32 -15.77 -23.77 -6.46
C PRO A 32 -14.25 -23.96 -6.56
N THR A 33 -13.77 -24.90 -7.37
CA THR A 33 -12.34 -25.13 -7.56
C THR A 33 -11.76 -24.05 -8.46
N PHE A 34 -12.38 -23.81 -9.62
CA PHE A 34 -11.99 -22.71 -10.50
C PHE A 34 -12.11 -21.35 -9.79
N ALA A 35 -13.19 -21.13 -9.04
CA ALA A 35 -13.41 -19.90 -8.29
C ALA A 35 -12.26 -19.58 -7.33
N ALA A 36 -11.78 -20.60 -6.59
CA ALA A 36 -10.67 -20.45 -5.64
C ALA A 36 -9.34 -20.19 -6.37
N GLU A 37 -9.04 -20.94 -7.43
CA GLU A 37 -7.80 -20.75 -8.22
C GLU A 37 -7.75 -19.38 -8.88
N HIS A 38 -8.89 -18.92 -9.43
CA HIS A 38 -9.00 -17.60 -10.04
C HIS A 38 -8.82 -16.48 -9.00
N ALA A 39 -9.47 -16.61 -7.85
CA ALA A 39 -9.35 -15.65 -6.76
C ALA A 39 -7.90 -15.54 -6.24
N ASP A 40 -7.18 -16.65 -6.12
CA ASP A 40 -5.77 -16.66 -5.72
C ASP A 40 -4.85 -16.05 -6.79
N ALA A 41 -5.13 -16.28 -8.07
CA ALA A 41 -4.40 -15.63 -9.16
C ALA A 41 -4.56 -14.10 -9.08
N LEU A 42 -5.76 -13.59 -8.83
CA LEU A 42 -6.01 -12.15 -8.69
C LEU A 42 -5.35 -11.55 -7.44
N VAL A 43 -5.32 -12.27 -6.31
CA VAL A 43 -4.55 -11.85 -5.14
C VAL A 43 -3.05 -11.80 -5.44
N SER A 44 -2.53 -12.77 -6.20
CA SER A 44 -1.13 -12.76 -6.65
C SER A 44 -0.81 -11.55 -7.53
N ASP A 45 -1.72 -11.22 -8.45
CA ASP A 45 -1.59 -10.03 -9.28
C ASP A 45 -1.70 -8.74 -8.48
N LEU A 46 -2.61 -8.66 -7.51
CA LEU A 46 -2.73 -7.53 -6.59
C LEU A 46 -1.42 -7.26 -5.84
N ARG A 47 -0.77 -8.33 -5.35
CA ARG A 47 0.55 -8.27 -4.70
C ARG A 47 1.64 -7.83 -5.67
N ARG A 48 1.66 -8.40 -6.89
CA ARG A 48 2.63 -8.06 -7.93
C ARG A 48 2.53 -6.60 -8.37
N LEU A 49 1.32 -6.04 -8.39
CA LEU A 49 1.06 -4.64 -8.69
C LEU A 49 1.43 -3.70 -7.53
N GLY A 50 1.77 -4.24 -6.36
CA GLY A 50 2.12 -3.43 -5.18
C GLY A 50 0.95 -2.59 -4.67
N LEU A 51 -0.30 -2.93 -5.00
CA LEU A 51 -1.46 -2.10 -4.61
C LEU A 51 -1.75 -2.18 -3.11
N ASP A 52 -1.32 -3.24 -2.42
CA ASP A 52 -1.35 -3.29 -0.95
C ASP A 52 -0.16 -2.56 -0.31
N HIS A 53 0.87 -2.20 -1.10
CA HIS A 53 1.83 -1.17 -0.68
C HIS A 53 1.21 0.24 -0.79
N SER A 54 -0.06 0.39 -1.20
CA SER A 54 -0.70 1.71 -1.26
C SER A 54 -1.28 2.21 0.07
N ASP A 55 -1.48 1.34 1.06
CA ASP A 55 -1.58 1.80 2.47
C ASP A 55 -0.23 2.31 3.00
N SER A 56 0.85 2.02 2.25
CA SER A 56 2.20 2.59 2.36
C SER A 56 2.47 3.66 1.26
N LEU A 57 1.46 4.32 0.69
CA LEU A 57 1.70 5.65 0.12
C LEU A 57 1.99 6.57 1.31
N ALA A 58 3.26 6.57 1.71
CA ALA A 58 3.80 7.42 2.74
C ALA A 58 3.36 8.86 2.46
N VAL A 59 3.08 9.65 3.51
CA VAL A 59 2.39 10.95 3.40
C VAL A 59 3.02 11.86 2.33
N GLU A 60 4.34 11.75 2.09
CA GLU A 60 5.07 12.41 1.00
C GLU A 60 4.49 12.21 -0.40
N TYR A 61 3.87 11.06 -0.69
CA TYR A 61 3.32 10.76 -2.00
C TYR A 61 2.07 11.58 -2.30
N ASP A 62 1.19 11.73 -1.30
CA ASP A 62 0.01 12.59 -1.45
C ASP A 62 0.40 14.05 -1.66
N LEU A 63 1.46 14.50 -0.99
CA LEU A 63 2.02 15.83 -1.18
C LEU A 63 2.61 16.02 -2.58
N ALA A 64 3.41 15.05 -3.06
CA ALA A 64 4.00 15.09 -4.39
C ALA A 64 2.92 15.07 -5.49
N ARG A 65 1.90 14.22 -5.34
CA ARG A 65 0.76 14.13 -6.26
C ARG A 65 -0.08 15.41 -6.29
N ALA A 66 -0.15 16.14 -5.18
CA ALA A 66 -0.79 17.45 -5.13
C ALA A 66 0.02 18.56 -5.84
N GLY A 67 1.26 18.27 -6.28
CA GLY A 67 2.13 19.23 -6.96
C GLY A 67 2.64 20.35 -6.06
N ILE A 68 2.53 20.18 -4.73
CA ILE A 68 2.97 21.19 -3.76
C ILE A 68 4.47 21.03 -3.56
N GLN A 69 5.23 22.08 -3.88
CA GLN A 69 6.68 22.10 -3.69
C GLN A 69 7.05 22.73 -2.35
N LEU A 70 7.45 21.89 -1.39
CA LEU A 70 8.06 22.29 -0.13
C LEU A 70 9.59 22.22 -0.17
N THR A 71 10.23 23.19 0.47
CA THR A 71 11.63 23.09 0.89
C THR A 71 11.82 22.00 1.94
N ARG A 72 13.07 21.62 2.23
CA ARG A 72 13.37 20.61 3.27
C ARG A 72 12.85 21.02 4.64
N GLU A 73 12.96 22.29 4.99
CA GLU A 73 12.52 22.83 6.29
C GLU A 73 10.99 22.77 6.42
N GLU A 74 10.27 23.23 5.39
CA GLU A 74 8.81 23.19 5.33
C GLU A 74 8.28 21.75 5.35
N PHE A 75 8.94 20.85 4.59
CA PHE A 75 8.60 19.44 4.58
C PHE A 75 8.75 18.82 5.98
N GLY A 76 9.83 19.12 6.70
CA GLY A 76 10.03 18.58 8.06
C GLY A 76 8.92 18.99 9.02
N SER A 77 8.53 20.27 8.99
CA SER A 77 7.44 20.79 9.82
C SER A 77 6.09 20.15 9.48
N TRP A 78 5.80 19.99 8.19
CA TRP A 78 4.58 19.35 7.72
C TRP A 78 4.55 17.84 7.99
N TYR A 79 5.66 17.13 7.76
CA TYR A 79 5.75 15.67 7.84
C TYR A 79 5.43 15.15 9.24
N CYS A 80 5.90 15.84 10.29
CA CYS A 80 5.57 15.50 11.67
C CYS A 80 4.07 15.56 11.95
N VAL A 81 3.37 16.54 11.38
CA VAL A 81 1.91 16.70 11.54
C VAL A 81 1.19 15.64 10.72
N ALA A 82 1.54 15.48 9.44
CA ALA A 82 0.94 14.49 8.55
C ALA A 82 1.10 13.06 9.09
N TRP A 83 2.27 12.74 9.64
CA TRP A 83 2.55 11.48 10.29
C TRP A 83 1.61 11.21 11.47
N ARG A 84 1.43 12.20 12.36
CA ARG A 84 0.54 12.08 13.52
C ARG A 84 -0.93 11.97 13.14
N VAL A 85 -1.36 12.72 12.12
CA VAL A 85 -2.73 12.63 11.60
C VAL A 85 -3.01 11.23 11.06
N ARG A 86 -2.05 10.65 10.33
CA ARG A 86 -2.20 9.32 9.71
C ARG A 86 -2.16 8.18 10.72
N HIS A 87 -1.23 8.21 11.67
CA HIS A 87 -1.01 7.11 12.62
C HIS A 87 -1.76 7.26 13.94
N GLY A 88 -2.48 8.37 14.13
CA GLY A 88 -3.12 8.73 15.38
C GLY A 88 -2.14 9.36 16.38
N ALA A 89 -2.55 10.46 17.01
CA ALA A 89 -1.69 11.34 17.81
C ALA A 89 -1.00 10.67 19.02
N HIS A 90 -1.41 9.46 19.41
CA HIS A 90 -0.96 8.77 20.62
C HIS A 90 -0.32 7.39 20.40
N LEU A 91 -0.31 6.88 19.16
CA LEU A 91 0.04 5.47 18.91
C LEU A 91 1.46 5.26 18.39
N GLN A 92 2.11 6.29 17.84
CA GLN A 92 3.44 6.17 17.25
C GLN A 92 4.38 7.31 17.68
N PRO A 93 5.68 7.02 17.84
CA PRO A 93 6.68 8.06 18.06
C PRO A 93 6.71 9.05 16.88
N VAL A 94 7.09 10.28 17.18
CA VAL A 94 7.36 11.29 16.16
C VAL A 94 8.52 10.80 15.30
N PRO A 95 8.47 10.95 13.97
CA PRO A 95 9.58 10.58 13.11
C PRO A 95 10.85 11.30 13.54
N THR A 96 11.94 10.55 13.57
CA THR A 96 13.29 11.09 13.74
C THR A 96 13.68 11.95 12.54
N GLU A 97 14.70 12.79 12.72
CA GLU A 97 15.23 13.63 11.64
C GLU A 97 15.72 12.79 10.44
N VAL A 98 16.33 11.64 10.72
CA VAL A 98 16.78 10.68 9.69
C VAL A 98 15.60 10.11 8.90
N GLU A 99 14.49 9.76 9.58
CA GLU A 99 13.28 9.29 8.91
C GLU A 99 12.63 10.39 8.06
N ALA A 100 12.64 11.64 8.55
CA ALA A 100 12.17 12.79 7.80
C ALA A 100 13.04 13.09 6.57
N ASP A 101 14.37 12.93 6.67
CA ASP A 101 15.29 13.08 5.53
C ASP A 101 15.05 12.02 4.46
N MET A 102 14.88 10.76 4.86
CA MET A 102 14.56 9.68 3.92
C MET A 102 13.20 9.92 3.24
N ALA A 103 12.20 10.39 3.98
CA ALA A 103 10.90 10.75 3.41
C ALA A 103 11.00 11.93 2.44
N PHE A 104 11.82 12.94 2.75
CA PHE A 104 12.05 14.06 1.85
C PHE A 104 12.78 13.65 0.56
N ALA A 105 13.75 12.73 0.64
CA ALA A 105 14.43 12.20 -0.54
C ALA A 105 13.44 11.49 -1.49
N ARG A 106 12.52 10.68 -0.94
CA ARG A 106 11.45 10.04 -1.73
C ARG A 106 10.50 11.07 -2.35
N TYR A 107 10.03 12.02 -1.55
CA TYR A 107 9.20 13.14 -2.00
C TYR A 107 9.80 13.87 -3.22
N ARG A 108 11.10 14.21 -3.18
CA ARG A 108 11.75 14.88 -4.31
C ARG A 108 11.87 13.99 -5.55
N GLY A 109 12.13 12.70 -5.36
CA GLY A 109 12.15 11.73 -6.46
C GLY A 109 10.80 11.68 -7.17
N LEU A 110 9.70 11.62 -6.40
CA LEU A 110 8.34 11.59 -6.92
C LEU A 110 7.97 12.85 -7.72
N ILE A 111 8.37 14.03 -7.25
CA ILE A 111 8.16 15.28 -8.02
C ILE A 111 8.96 15.29 -9.31
N SER A 112 10.16 14.71 -9.31
CA SER A 112 11.03 14.71 -10.50
C SER A 112 10.56 13.71 -11.56
N ASP A 113 9.92 12.62 -11.15
CA ASP A 113 9.39 11.57 -12.04
C ASP A 113 7.97 11.87 -12.56
N MET A 114 7.30 12.91 -12.04
CA MET A 114 5.98 13.33 -12.52
C MET A 114 6.11 14.22 -13.78
N PRO A 115 5.35 13.92 -14.86
CA PRO A 115 5.40 14.65 -16.13
C PRO A 115 4.74 16.03 -16.08
#